data_AF-A0A7K4GJQ7-F1
#
_entry.id   AF-A0A7K4GJQ7-F1
#
_cell.length_a   1.000
_cell.length_b   1.000
_cell.length_c   1.000
_cell.angle_alpha   90.00
_cell.angle_beta   90.00
_cell.angle_gamma   90.00
#
_symmetry.space_group_name_H-M   'P 1'
#
loop_
_entity.id
_entity.type
_entity.pdbx_description
1 polymer ?
#
loop_
_entity_poly.entity_id
_entity_poly.type
_entity_poly.pdbx_seq_one_letter_code
_entity_poly.pdbx_strand_id
1 'polypeptide(L)'
;MCEFKIIKQNDGTQILEDIVILSYTDNNELLMKDVLGTGEILKSALIVDVNTLNQTCVVLEHPLVKNFIDLVKNINNNVISRSEIESFQAQLDNIKNNL
;
A
#
# COMPACT_ATOMS: atom_id res chain seq x y z
N MET A 1 -13.17 -19.99 -7.12
CA MET A 1 -13.13 -18.75 -6.35
C MET A 1 -11.78 -18.72 -5.66
N CYS A 2 -10.96 -17.69 -5.85
CA CYS A 2 -9.65 -17.58 -5.22
C CYS A 2 -9.75 -16.46 -4.19
N GLU A 3 -9.49 -16.79 -2.94
CA GLU A 3 -9.46 -15.86 -1.82
C GLU A 3 -8.04 -15.77 -1.28
N PHE A 4 -7.75 -14.70 -0.54
CA PHE A 4 -6.41 -14.46 -0.01
C PHE A 4 -6.47 -14.12 1.47
N LYS A 5 -5.51 -14.64 2.23
CA LYS A 5 -5.11 -14.05 3.50
C LYS A 5 -4.10 -12.94 3.27
N ILE A 6 -4.25 -11.85 4.01
CA ILE A 6 -3.38 -10.67 3.92
C ILE A 6 -2.35 -10.71 5.03
N ILE A 7 -1.07 -10.71 4.67
CA ILE A 7 0.06 -10.78 5.62
C ILE A 7 0.86 -9.48 5.57
N LYS A 8 1.12 -8.87 6.73
CA LYS A 8 2.04 -7.72 6.84
C LYS A 8 3.48 -8.18 6.72
N GLN A 9 4.23 -7.57 5.82
CA GLN A 9 5.66 -7.79 5.71
C GLN A 9 6.43 -7.23 6.92
N ASN A 10 5.90 -6.20 7.57
CA ASN A 10 6.53 -5.51 8.70
C ASN A 10 6.83 -6.45 9.87
N ASP A 11 5.91 -7.36 10.19
CA ASP A 11 5.95 -8.20 11.39
C ASP A 11 5.41 -9.63 11.17
N GLY A 12 4.93 -9.96 9.97
CA GLY A 12 4.35 -11.27 9.63
C GLY A 12 2.91 -11.46 10.11
N THR A 13 2.26 -10.43 10.66
CA THR A 13 0.89 -10.54 11.17
C THR A 13 -0.12 -10.72 10.04
N GLN A 14 -1.15 -11.55 10.27
CA GLN A 14 -2.30 -11.64 9.38
C GLN A 14 -3.30 -10.53 9.72
N ILE A 15 -3.76 -9.78 8.72
CA ILE A 15 -4.72 -8.68 8.88
C ILE A 15 -6.15 -9.18 8.69
N LEU A 16 -6.37 -9.85 7.56
CA LEU A 16 -7.68 -10.30 7.08
C LEU A 16 -7.54 -11.62 6.33
N GLU A 17 -8.66 -12.30 6.20
CA GLU A 17 -8.84 -13.53 5.43
C GLU A 17 -10.02 -13.40 4.48
N ASP A 18 -10.18 -14.40 3.61
CA ASP A 18 -11.26 -14.49 2.62
C ASP A 18 -11.38 -13.26 1.71
N ILE A 19 -10.25 -12.60 1.43
CA ILE A 19 -10.22 -11.39 0.60
C ILE A 19 -10.33 -11.74 -0.87
N VAL A 20 -11.31 -11.14 -1.55
CA VAL A 20 -11.61 -11.34 -2.98
C VAL A 20 -11.43 -10.07 -3.82
N ILE A 21 -11.41 -8.89 -3.18
CA ILE A 21 -11.09 -7.63 -3.84
C ILE A 21 -9.87 -7.02 -3.18
N LEU A 22 -8.85 -6.77 -3.99
CA LEU A 22 -7.62 -6.08 -3.61
C LEU A 22 -7.33 -5.01 -4.66
N SER A 23 -7.38 -3.73 -4.27
CA SER A 23 -7.24 -2.62 -5.22
C SER A 23 -6.79 -1.35 -4.53
N TYR A 24 -6.22 -0.42 -5.28
CA TYR A 24 -5.97 0.93 -4.78
C TYR A 24 -7.17 1.84 -5.02
N THR A 25 -7.50 2.66 -4.03
CA THR A 25 -8.45 3.77 -4.19
C THR A 25 -7.84 4.90 -5.02
N ASP A 26 -8.65 5.89 -5.40
CA ASP A 26 -8.18 7.11 -6.07
C ASP A 26 -7.18 7.90 -5.21
N ASN A 27 -7.24 7.72 -3.89
CA ASN A 27 -6.33 8.33 -2.92
C ASN A 27 -5.08 7.47 -2.65
N ASN A 28 -4.80 6.45 -3.47
CA ASN A 28 -3.66 5.55 -3.32
C ASN A 28 -3.61 4.76 -2.01
N GLU A 29 -4.78 4.46 -1.46
CA GLU A 29 -4.94 3.65 -0.25
C GLU A 29 -5.32 2.22 -0.66
N LEU A 30 -4.81 1.21 0.04
CA LEU A 30 -5.07 -0.18 -0.30
C LEU A 30 -6.42 -0.61 0.29
N LEU A 31 -7.40 -0.83 -0.59
CA LEU A 31 -8.72 -1.35 -0.27
C LEU A 31 -8.72 -2.86 -0.36
N MET A 32 -9.25 -3.50 0.67
CA MET A 32 -9.42 -4.95 0.78
C MET A 32 -10.87 -5.24 1.10
N LYS A 33 -11.53 -6.15 0.36
CA LYS A 33 -12.88 -6.62 0.69
C LYS A 33 -12.98 -8.14 0.68
N ASP A 34 -13.66 -8.64 1.69
CA ASP A 34 -13.97 -10.06 1.85
C ASP A 34 -15.16 -10.50 1.00
N VAL A 35 -15.45 -11.80 1.06
CA VAL A 35 -16.58 -12.44 0.37
C VAL A 35 -17.96 -11.92 0.78
N LEU A 36 -18.07 -11.30 1.96
CA LEU A 36 -19.31 -10.69 2.46
C LEU A 36 -19.45 -9.22 2.04
N GLY A 37 -18.43 -8.67 1.38
CA GLY A 37 -18.37 -7.27 0.96
C GLY A 37 -17.92 -6.31 2.08
N THR A 38 -17.56 -6.84 3.26
CA THR A 38 -16.93 -6.07 4.34
C THR A 38 -15.50 -5.77 3.94
N GLY A 39 -14.98 -4.61 4.32
CA GLY A 39 -13.63 -4.24 3.91
C GLY A 39 -12.90 -3.33 4.89
N GLU A 40 -11.59 -3.29 4.70
CA GLU A 40 -10.66 -2.43 5.42
C GLU A 40 -9.82 -1.65 4.41
N ILE A 41 -9.34 -0.48 4.82
CA ILE A 41 -8.46 0.37 4.03
C ILE A 41 -7.16 0.58 4.79
N LEU A 42 -6.05 0.15 4.20
CA LEU A 42 -4.72 0.52 4.68
C LEU A 42 -4.29 1.82 4.00
N LYS A 43 -4.10 2.86 4.81
CA LYS A 43 -3.84 4.22 4.31
C LYS A 43 -2.55 4.34 3.50
N SER A 44 -1.52 3.56 3.83
CA SER A 44 -0.20 3.69 3.21
C SER A 44 0.46 2.31 3.14
N ALA A 45 0.09 1.53 2.12
CA ALA A 45 0.50 0.14 1.98
C ALA A 45 0.81 -0.24 0.52
N LEU A 46 1.82 -1.09 0.33
CA LEU A 46 2.25 -1.61 -0.97
C LEU A 46 2.01 -3.11 -1.04
N ILE A 47 1.34 -3.59 -2.10
CA ILE A 47 1.30 -5.03 -2.40
C ILE A 47 2.70 -5.45 -2.87
N VAL A 48 3.33 -6.37 -2.15
CA VAL A 48 4.69 -6.84 -2.44
C VAL A 48 4.74 -8.25 -3.02
N ASP A 49 3.78 -9.10 -2.70
CA ASP A 49 3.66 -10.45 -3.27
C ASP A 49 2.20 -10.90 -3.32
N VAL A 50 1.85 -11.65 -4.36
CA VAL A 50 0.55 -12.31 -4.50
C VAL A 50 0.80 -13.73 -4.97
N ASN A 51 0.47 -14.69 -4.13
CA ASN A 51 0.67 -16.10 -4.41
C ASN A 51 -0.66 -16.86 -4.28
N THR A 52 -1.12 -17.38 -5.42
CA THR A 52 -2.40 -18.10 -5.53
C THR A 52 -2.30 -19.55 -5.08
N LEU A 53 -1.11 -20.15 -5.06
CA LEU A 53 -0.91 -21.53 -4.63
C LEU A 53 -1.11 -21.70 -3.13
N ASN A 54 -0.62 -20.73 -2.35
CA ASN A 54 -0.77 -20.69 -0.89
C ASN A 54 -1.80 -19.65 -0.42
N GLN A 55 -2.48 -19.00 -1.37
CA GLN A 55 -3.55 -18.02 -1.12
C GLN A 55 -3.10 -16.86 -0.22
N THR A 56 -1.88 -16.36 -0.41
CA THR A 56 -1.33 -15.24 0.36
C THR A 56 -1.13 -13.99 -0.48
N CYS A 57 -1.56 -12.86 0.06
CA CYS A 57 -1.09 -11.56 -0.39
C CYS A 57 -0.24 -10.93 0.72
N VAL A 58 0.99 -10.55 0.40
CA VAL A 58 1.87 -9.86 1.33
C VAL A 58 1.82 -8.37 1.04
N VAL A 59 1.66 -7.57 2.10
CA VAL A 59 1.59 -6.11 2.03
C VAL A 59 2.63 -5.47 2.93
N LEU A 60 3.28 -4.41 2.46
CA LEU A 60 4.19 -3.58 3.24
C LEU A 60 3.48 -2.30 3.64
N GLU A 61 3.29 -2.08 4.95
CA GLU A 61 2.78 -0.81 5.46
C GLU A 61 3.92 0.12 5.82
N HIS A 62 3.93 1.33 5.27
CA HIS A 62 4.92 2.32 5.63
C HIS A 62 4.39 3.72 5.34
N PRO A 63 4.59 4.71 6.23
CA PRO A 63 4.07 6.08 6.02
C PRO A 63 4.43 6.68 4.66
N LEU A 64 5.60 6.37 4.12
CA LEU A 64 6.05 6.87 2.80
C LEU A 64 5.34 6.27 1.59
N VAL A 65 4.71 5.10 1.70
CA VAL A 65 4.25 4.35 0.50
C VAL A 65 3.22 5.15 -0.28
N LYS A 66 2.20 5.71 0.39
CA LYS A 66 1.17 6.54 -0.24
C LYS A 66 1.80 7.70 -1.01
N ASN A 67 2.63 8.48 -0.33
CA ASN A 67 3.28 9.65 -0.93
C ASN A 67 4.23 9.26 -2.07
N PHE A 68 4.86 8.10 -2.00
CA PHE A 68 5.67 7.56 -3.08
C PHE A 68 4.81 7.19 -4.30
N ILE A 69 3.67 6.51 -4.09
CA ILE A 69 2.73 6.20 -5.17
C ILE A 69 2.18 7.49 -5.80
N ASP A 70 1.79 8.47 -4.97
CA ASP A 70 1.36 9.80 -5.41
C ASP A 70 2.42 10.45 -6.31
N LEU A 71 3.68 10.46 -5.85
CA LEU A 71 4.80 11.03 -6.58
C LEU A 71 4.99 10.35 -7.95
N VAL A 72 5.00 9.02 -7.99
CA VAL A 72 5.16 8.25 -9.24
C VAL A 72 4.01 8.52 -10.21
N LYS A 73 2.76 8.58 -9.72
CA LYS A 73 1.59 8.92 -10.56
C LYS A 73 1.69 10.34 -11.11
N ASN A 74 2.07 11.32 -10.30
CA ASN A 74 2.18 12.72 -10.72
C ASN A 74 3.32 12.93 -11.73
N ILE A 75 4.44 12.21 -11.57
CA ILE A 75 5.52 12.17 -12.56
C ILE A 75 5.01 11.61 -13.88
N ASN A 76 4.33 10.45 -13.87
CA ASN A 76 3.83 9.81 -15.09
C ASN A 76 2.79 10.69 -15.84
N ASN A 77 2.01 11.47 -15.09
CA ASN A 77 1.01 12.38 -15.65
C ASN A 77 1.58 13.75 -16.04
N ASN A 78 2.88 14.00 -15.86
CA ASN A 78 3.55 15.29 -16.10
C ASN A 78 2.93 16.48 -15.33
N VAL A 79 2.33 16.23 -14.17
CA VAL A 79 1.71 17.25 -13.30
C VAL A 79 2.51 17.53 -12.03
N ILE A 80 3.69 16.91 -11.89
CA ILE A 80 4.51 17.02 -10.70
C ILE A 80 5.07 18.43 -10.52
N SER A 81 4.95 18.96 -9.30
CA SER A 81 5.55 20.21 -8.87
C SER A 81 6.88 19.98 -8.14
N ARG A 82 7.76 20.98 -8.20
CA ARG A 82 9.02 20.97 -7.43
C ARG A 82 8.77 20.82 -5.92
N SER A 83 7.72 21.46 -5.41
CA SER A 83 7.33 21.39 -3.99
C SER A 83 6.97 19.97 -3.54
N GLU A 84 6.39 19.15 -4.40
CA GLU A 84 6.07 17.75 -4.06
C GLU A 84 7.33 16.90 -3.93
N ILE A 85 8.31 17.11 -4.83
CA ILE A 85 9.62 16.44 -4.76
C ILE A 85 10.33 16.85 -3.46
N GLU A 86 10.38 18.15 -3.16
CA GLU A 86 11.00 18.68 -1.95
C GLU A 86 10.30 18.17 -0.68
N SER A 87 8.97 18.05 -0.70
CA SER A 87 8.20 17.49 0.41
C SER A 87 8.54 16.02 0.66
N PHE A 88 8.63 15.20 -0.39
CA PHE A 88 9.01 13.79 -0.27
C PHE A 88 10.46 13.63 0.22
N GLN A 89 11.39 14.47 -0.27
CA GLN A 89 12.77 14.51 0.23
C GLN A 89 12.83 14.84 1.73
N ALA A 90 12.07 15.84 2.18
CA ALA A 90 12.00 16.19 3.60
C ALA A 90 11.48 15.04 4.48
N GLN A 91 10.57 14.21 3.97
CA GLN A 91 10.10 13.01 4.69
C GLN A 91 11.21 11.96 4.81
N LEU A 92 11.99 11.74 3.74
CA LEU A 92 13.15 10.85 3.78
C LEU A 92 14.22 11.34 4.76
N ASP A 93 14.49 12.64 4.77
CA ASP A 93 15.45 13.25 5.70
C ASP A 93 14.99 13.14 7.16
N ASN A 94 13.69 13.29 7.42
CA ASN A 94 13.15 13.07 8.76
C ASN A 94 13.38 11.62 9.23
N ILE A 95 13.09 10.64 8.38
CA ILE A 95 13.34 9.23 8.70
C ILE A 95 14.82 8.98 8.96
N LYS A 96 15.70 9.53 8.11
CA LYS A 96 17.15 9.43 8.28
C LYS A 96 17.63 9.92 9.66
N ASN A 97 17.01 10.96 10.19
CA ASN A 97 17.35 11.50 11.51
C ASN A 97 16.82 10.67 12.68
N ASN A 98 15.88 9.76 12.43
CA ASN A 98 15.28 8.87 13.43
C ASN A 98 15.83 7.43 13.37
N LEU A 99 16.83 7.17 12.52
CA LEU A 99 17.60 5.91 12.47
C LEU A 99 18.77 5.94 13.46
#